data_AF-A0A2L0D2P5-F1
#
_entry.id   AF-A0A2L0D2P5-F1
#
_cell.length_a   1.000
_cell.length_b   1.000
_cell.length_c   1.000
_cell.angle_alpha   90.00
_cell.angle_beta   90.00
_cell.angle_gamma   90.00
#
_symmetry.space_group_name_H-M   'P 1'
#
loop_
_entity.id
_entity.type
_entity.pdbx_description
1 polymer ?
#
loop_
_entity_poly.entity_id
_entity_poly.type
_entity_poly.pdbx_seq_one_letter_code
_entity_poly.pdbx_strand_id
1 'polypeptide(L)'
;MKKNSLIVSLVIILIVFLIGGCRMKEKETLTKRQQDNVVKRIVRVYDIHSIEFTKFSKDQKTGSYHLLFVINGDRKYKTGLTVSEIDRFNNSTDDISLSPGDIFNKFKRDLSSHHSQREFEKVKITYLEQ
;
A
#
# COMPACT_ATOMS: atom_id res chain seq x y z
N MET A 1 -35.03 41.45 27.63
CA MET A 1 -35.24 40.38 26.63
C MET A 1 -33.98 40.10 25.80
N LYS A 2 -32.85 39.70 26.41
CA LYS A 2 -31.57 39.46 25.66
C LYS A 2 -30.90 38.10 25.93
N LYS A 3 -31.31 37.38 26.99
CA LYS A 3 -30.66 36.13 27.42
C LYS A 3 -30.94 34.94 26.47
N ASN A 4 -32.14 34.88 25.90
CA ASN A 4 -32.54 33.78 25.03
C ASN A 4 -31.88 33.85 23.64
N SER A 5 -31.52 35.05 23.17
CA SER A 5 -30.85 35.26 21.88
C SER A 5 -29.40 34.74 21.89
N LEU A 6 -28.69 34.88 23.01
CA LEU A 6 -27.32 34.37 23.17
C LEU A 6 -27.28 32.83 23.21
N ILE A 7 -28.26 32.21 23.88
CA ILE A 7 -28.37 30.75 23.97
C ILE A 7 -28.69 30.16 22.60
N VAL A 8 -29.62 30.77 21.86
CA VAL A 8 -29.96 30.34 20.48
C VAL A 8 -28.76 30.47 19.54
N SER A 9 -27.99 31.56 19.64
CA SER A 9 -26.79 31.76 18.83
C SER A 9 -25.69 30.72 19.12
N LEU A 10 -25.48 30.36 20.38
CA LEU A 10 -24.48 29.36 20.78
C LEU A 10 -24.85 27.95 20.29
N VAL A 11 -26.14 27.59 20.35
CA VAL A 11 -26.65 26.30 19.87
C VAL A 11 -26.50 26.18 18.35
N ILE A 12 -26.72 27.26 17.60
CA ILE A 12 -26.55 27.26 16.14
C ILE A 12 -25.07 27.05 15.74
N ILE A 13 -24.13 27.69 16.43
CA ILE A 13 -22.69 27.53 16.16
C ILE A 13 -22.22 26.08 16.45
N LEU A 14 -22.73 25.47 17.52
CA LEU A 14 -22.42 24.08 17.87
C LEU A 14 -22.92 23.08 16.80
N ILE A 15 -24.12 23.32 16.27
CA ILE A 15 -24.71 22.49 15.20
C ILE A 15 -23.92 22.64 13.89
N VAL A 16 -23.47 23.85 13.53
CA VAL A 16 -22.64 24.08 12.33
C VAL A 16 -21.27 23.38 12.44
N PHE A 17 -20.67 23.31 13.63
CA PHE A 17 -19.43 22.56 13.85
C PHE A 17 -19.62 21.03 13.79
N LEU A 18 -20.79 20.52 14.17
CA LEU A 18 -21.12 19.09 14.08
C LEU A 18 -21.43 18.64 12.64
N ILE A 19 -22.05 19.50 11.82
CA ILE A 19 -22.36 19.20 10.40
C ILE A 19 -21.18 19.53 9.48
N GLY A 20 -20.35 20.50 9.86
CA GLY A 20 -19.01 20.75 9.28
C GLY A 20 -17.98 19.70 9.70
N GLY A 21 -18.46 18.50 10.05
CA GLY A 21 -17.69 17.34 10.45
C GLY A 21 -16.45 17.22 9.59
N CYS A 22 -15.32 17.10 10.27
CA CYS A 22 -14.04 16.75 9.70
C CYS A 22 -14.28 15.73 8.60
N ARG A 23 -14.18 16.16 7.33
CA ARG A 23 -13.91 15.24 6.24
C ARG A 23 -12.52 14.69 6.56
N MET A 24 -12.47 13.65 7.40
CA MET A 24 -11.36 12.72 7.45
C MET A 24 -11.22 12.30 6.00
N LYS A 25 -10.27 12.91 5.29
CA LYS A 25 -9.92 12.49 3.95
C LYS A 25 -9.58 11.02 4.12
N GLU A 26 -10.42 10.13 3.58
CA GLU A 26 -10.13 8.71 3.56
C GLU A 26 -8.70 8.58 3.04
N LYS A 27 -7.80 8.10 3.90
CA LYS A 27 -6.41 8.00 3.56
C LYS A 27 -6.33 6.95 2.47
N GLU A 28 -6.03 7.39 1.26
CA GLU A 28 -5.85 6.50 0.13
C GLU A 28 -4.89 5.37 0.52
N THR A 29 -5.38 4.14 0.47
CA THR A 29 -4.68 2.93 0.91
C THR A 29 -4.86 1.82 -0.13
N LEU A 30 -4.06 0.76 -0.01
CA LEU A 30 -4.17 -0.39 -0.90
C LEU A 30 -5.17 -1.41 -0.34
N THR A 31 -6.01 -1.92 -1.24
CA THR A 31 -6.83 -3.09 -0.93
C THR A 31 -5.95 -4.32 -0.68
N LYS A 32 -6.42 -5.29 0.11
CA LYS A 32 -5.76 -6.59 0.25
C LYS A 32 -5.48 -7.23 -1.11
N ARG A 33 -6.42 -7.14 -2.06
CA ARG A 33 -6.28 -7.65 -3.43
C ARG A 33 -5.11 -6.99 -4.18
N GLN A 34 -4.97 -5.68 -4.07
CA GLN A 34 -3.84 -4.95 -4.68
C GLN A 34 -2.50 -5.37 -4.06
N GLN A 35 -2.46 -5.58 -2.74
CA GLN A 35 -1.28 -6.12 -2.07
C GLN A 35 -0.97 -7.55 -2.56
N ASP A 36 -1.97 -8.42 -2.65
CA ASP A 36 -1.84 -9.80 -3.18
C ASP A 36 -1.29 -9.81 -4.61
N ASN A 37 -1.76 -8.90 -5.45
CA ASN A 37 -1.29 -8.75 -6.82
C ASN A 37 0.20 -8.36 -6.90
N VAL A 38 0.66 -7.48 -6.00
CA VAL A 38 2.09 -7.15 -5.90
C VAL A 38 2.90 -8.40 -5.55
N VAL A 39 2.45 -9.19 -4.57
CA VAL A 39 3.15 -10.43 -4.19
C VAL A 39 3.19 -11.40 -5.36
N LYS A 40 2.07 -11.63 -6.05
CA LYS A 40 1.98 -12.50 -7.24
C LYS A 40 3.01 -12.12 -8.30
N ARG A 41 3.19 -10.82 -8.56
CA ARG A 41 4.16 -10.31 -9.53
C ARG A 41 5.60 -10.52 -9.08
N ILE A 42 5.88 -10.34 -7.79
CA ILE A 42 7.22 -10.58 -7.24
C ILE A 42 7.59 -12.07 -7.30
N VAL A 43 6.70 -12.97 -6.88
CA VAL A 43 7.00 -14.42 -6.82
C VAL A 43 7.14 -15.08 -8.20
N ARG A 44 6.69 -14.43 -9.27
CA ARG A 44 6.98 -14.85 -10.66
C ARG A 44 8.46 -14.76 -10.97
N VAL A 45 9.12 -13.71 -10.50
CA VAL A 45 10.50 -13.37 -10.84
C VAL A 45 11.48 -13.77 -9.74
N TYR A 46 11.03 -13.76 -8.48
CA TYR A 46 11.89 -13.96 -7.31
C TYR A 46 11.41 -15.10 -6.41
N ASP A 47 12.37 -15.83 -5.87
CA ASP A 47 12.17 -16.80 -4.81
C ASP A 47 12.27 -16.12 -3.44
N ILE A 48 11.12 -15.90 -2.82
CA ILE A 48 10.98 -15.27 -1.51
C ILE A 48 10.05 -16.12 -0.64
N HIS A 49 10.27 -16.11 0.66
CA HIS A 49 9.45 -16.85 1.62
C HIS A 49 8.53 -15.93 2.44
N SER A 50 8.83 -14.64 2.51
CA SER A 50 7.95 -13.67 3.18
C SER A 50 8.04 -12.27 2.58
N ILE A 51 6.96 -11.52 2.75
CA ILE A 51 6.89 -10.09 2.43
C ILE A 51 6.08 -9.35 3.49
N GLU A 52 6.63 -8.25 3.98
CA GLU A 52 5.97 -7.35 4.93
C GLU A 52 5.81 -5.98 4.28
N PHE A 53 4.56 -5.58 4.01
CA PHE A 53 4.27 -4.24 3.56
C PHE A 53 4.39 -3.26 4.73
N THR A 54 5.30 -2.30 4.60
CA THR A 54 5.67 -1.40 5.72
C THR A 54 5.10 0.00 5.58
N LYS A 55 4.87 0.46 4.34
CA LYS A 55 4.31 1.79 4.10
C LYS A 55 3.69 1.90 2.71
N PHE A 56 2.52 2.51 2.65
CA PHE A 56 1.96 3.08 1.43
C PHE A 56 1.80 4.60 1.59
N SER A 57 2.20 5.36 0.59
CA SER A 57 2.07 6.81 0.58
C SER A 57 2.03 7.38 -0.82
N LYS A 58 1.28 8.47 -0.99
CA LYS A 58 1.28 9.30 -2.20
C LYS A 58 2.16 10.54 -2.00
N ASP A 59 3.13 10.73 -2.86
CA ASP A 59 3.91 11.97 -2.95
C ASP A 59 3.01 13.09 -3.49
N GLN A 60 2.82 14.13 -2.69
CA GLN A 60 1.88 15.22 -3.00
C GLN A 60 2.39 16.18 -4.08
N LYS A 61 3.69 16.16 -4.40
CA LYS A 61 4.29 17.04 -5.42
C LYS A 61 4.19 16.42 -6.80
N THR A 62 4.48 15.13 -6.90
CA THR A 62 4.52 14.39 -8.17
C THR A 62 3.25 13.58 -8.43
N GLY A 63 2.43 13.36 -7.40
CA GLY A 63 1.26 12.48 -7.46
C GLY A 63 1.61 10.99 -7.44
N SER A 64 2.91 10.63 -7.40
CA SER A 64 3.36 9.24 -7.45
C SER A 64 3.05 8.48 -6.16
N TYR A 65 2.78 7.19 -6.28
CA TYR A 65 2.53 6.28 -5.18
C TYR A 65 3.78 5.47 -4.88
N HIS A 66 4.10 5.36 -3.60
CA HIS A 66 5.22 4.58 -3.08
C HIS A 66 4.70 3.47 -2.18
N LEU A 67 5.05 2.23 -2.50
CA LEU A 67 4.79 1.05 -1.69
C LEU A 67 6.11 0.45 -1.21
N LEU A 68 6.40 0.55 0.08
CA LEU A 68 7.61 0.01 0.70
C LEU A 68 7.32 -1.31 1.39
N PHE A 69 8.24 -2.26 1.26
CA PHE A 69 8.15 -3.57 1.89
C PHE A 69 9.52 -4.16 2.21
N VAL A 70 9.52 -5.16 3.09
CA VAL A 70 10.68 -5.96 3.44
C VAL A 70 10.43 -7.40 2.99
N ILE A 71 11.34 -7.97 2.23
CA ILE A 71 11.27 -9.40 1.88
C ILE A 71 12.10 -10.24 2.84
N ASN A 72 11.70 -11.50 3.00
CA ASN A 72 12.43 -12.51 3.76
C ASN A 72 12.73 -12.15 5.23
N GLY A 73 11.97 -11.20 5.81
CA GLY A 73 12.08 -10.80 7.21
C GLY A 73 13.36 -10.06 7.58
N ASP A 74 14.17 -9.66 6.60
CA ASP A 74 15.46 -9.02 6.84
C ASP A 74 15.46 -7.58 6.30
N ARG A 75 15.69 -6.61 7.20
CA ARG A 75 15.67 -5.18 6.87
C ARG A 75 16.67 -4.77 5.78
N LYS A 76 17.72 -5.57 5.54
CA LYS A 76 18.65 -5.33 4.43
C LYS A 76 18.00 -5.51 3.05
N TYR A 77 16.86 -6.21 3.00
CA TYR A 77 16.06 -6.40 1.80
C TYR A 77 14.80 -5.51 1.79
N LYS A 78 14.86 -4.37 2.47
CA LYS A 78 13.87 -3.31 2.33
C LYS A 78 13.97 -2.71 0.93
N THR A 79 12.85 -2.68 0.23
CA THR A 79 12.72 -2.07 -1.11
C THR A 79 11.30 -1.55 -1.30
N GLY A 80 10.95 -1.14 -2.52
CA GLY A 80 9.61 -0.68 -2.82
C GLY A 80 9.34 -0.46 -4.29
N LEU A 81 8.09 -0.10 -4.58
CA LEU A 81 7.60 0.23 -5.90
C LEU A 81 7.16 1.68 -5.93
N THR A 82 7.48 2.35 -7.04
CA THR A 82 6.97 3.68 -7.36
C THR A 82 6.14 3.58 -8.63
N VAL A 83 4.90 4.08 -8.59
CA VAL A 83 3.98 4.09 -9.73
C VAL A 83 3.27 5.44 -9.82
N SER A 84 2.92 5.88 -11.03
CA SER A 84 2.19 7.13 -11.25
C SER A 84 0.71 7.03 -10.87
N GLU A 85 0.13 5.84 -10.95
CA GLU A 85 -1.30 5.58 -10.77
C GLU A 85 -1.52 4.39 -9.83
N ILE A 86 -2.46 4.50 -8.90
CA ILE A 86 -2.77 3.43 -7.94
C ILE A 86 -3.29 2.15 -8.62
N ASP A 87 -3.95 2.28 -9.76
CA ASP A 87 -4.50 1.15 -10.52
C ASP A 87 -3.42 0.22 -11.09
N ARG A 88 -2.17 0.68 -11.15
CA ARG A 88 -1.00 -0.17 -11.44
C ARG A 88 -0.88 -1.36 -10.48
N PHE A 89 -1.43 -1.27 -9.27
CA PHE A 89 -1.47 -2.38 -8.31
C PHE A 89 -2.63 -3.36 -8.55
N ASN A 90 -3.54 -3.08 -9.48
CA ASN A 90 -4.58 -4.03 -9.90
C ASN A 90 -4.04 -5.13 -10.83
N ASN A 91 -2.89 -4.90 -11.47
CA ASN A 91 -2.24 -5.87 -12.33
C ASN A 91 -1.57 -6.98 -11.47
N SER A 92 -1.77 -8.24 -11.86
CA SER A 92 -1.20 -9.43 -11.18
C SER A 92 -0.22 -10.24 -12.05
N THR A 93 0.00 -9.82 -13.29
CA THR A 93 0.67 -10.62 -14.34
C THR A 93 1.98 -10.03 -14.82
N ASP A 94 2.18 -8.73 -14.72
CA ASP A 94 3.39 -8.09 -15.22
C ASP A 94 4.56 -8.38 -14.29
N ASP A 95 5.73 -8.60 -14.85
CA ASP A 95 6.91 -8.79 -14.03
C ASP A 95 7.31 -7.47 -13.34
N ILE A 96 7.96 -7.60 -12.19
CA ILE A 96 8.50 -6.48 -11.40
C ILE A 96 9.97 -6.76 -11.18
N SER A 97 10.81 -5.76 -11.41
CA SER A 97 12.21 -5.79 -10.98
C SER A 97 12.36 -5.08 -9.64
N LEU A 98 13.01 -5.73 -8.69
CA LEU A 98 13.38 -5.15 -7.40
C LEU A 98 14.72 -4.42 -7.53
N SER A 99 14.83 -3.29 -6.84
CA SER A 99 15.99 -2.40 -6.86
C SER A 99 16.57 -2.22 -5.44
N PRO A 100 17.90 -2.16 -5.30
CA PRO A 100 18.91 -2.24 -6.37
C PRO A 100 19.17 -3.69 -6.82
N GLY A 101 19.38 -3.89 -8.13
CA GLY A 101 19.35 -5.22 -8.74
C GLY A 101 20.44 -6.16 -8.23
N ASP A 102 21.62 -5.65 -7.89
CA ASP A 102 22.74 -6.40 -7.30
C ASP A 102 22.35 -7.12 -5.99
N ILE A 103 21.49 -6.51 -5.17
CA ILE A 103 21.01 -7.10 -3.91
C ILE A 103 19.98 -8.21 -4.18
N PHE A 104 19.09 -8.02 -5.15
CA PHE A 104 17.93 -8.89 -5.37
C PHE A 104 18.14 -9.96 -6.44
N ASN A 105 19.17 -9.85 -7.29
CA ASN A 105 19.45 -10.82 -8.35
C ASN A 105 19.68 -12.25 -7.82
N LYS A 106 20.23 -12.39 -6.61
CA LYS A 106 20.41 -13.71 -5.96
C LYS A 106 19.10 -14.44 -5.64
N PHE A 107 17.98 -13.71 -5.62
CA PHE A 107 16.66 -14.29 -5.43
C PHE A 107 15.95 -14.57 -6.75
N LYS A 108 16.52 -14.21 -7.91
CA LYS A 108 15.84 -14.45 -9.19
C LYS A 108 15.65 -15.94 -9.42
N ARG A 109 14.44 -16.31 -9.83
CA ARG A 109 14.11 -17.67 -10.25
C ARG A 109 14.67 -17.93 -11.63
N ASP A 110 14.92 -19.20 -11.91
CA ASP A 110 14.99 -19.66 -13.29
C ASP A 110 13.57 -19.62 -13.88
N LEU A 111 13.40 -18.80 -14.92
CA LEU A 111 12.14 -18.57 -15.63
C LEU A 111 11.63 -19.84 -16.33
N SER A 112 12.36 -20.95 -16.32
CA SER A 112 11.88 -22.24 -16.83
C SER A 112 10.72 -22.86 -16.02
N SER A 113 10.47 -22.40 -14.78
CA SER A 113 9.52 -23.02 -13.84
C SER A 113 8.38 -22.08 -13.39
N HIS A 114 7.49 -21.72 -14.32
CA HIS A 114 6.36 -20.82 -14.04
C HIS A 114 5.24 -21.51 -13.23
N HIS A 115 5.36 -21.51 -11.90
CA HIS A 115 4.32 -21.96 -10.98
C HIS A 115 3.91 -20.89 -9.97
N SER A 116 3.74 -19.65 -10.43
CA SER A 116 3.50 -18.45 -9.60
C SER A 116 2.36 -18.58 -8.59
N GLN A 117 1.29 -19.31 -8.90
CA GLN A 117 0.18 -19.52 -7.97
C GLN A 117 0.59 -20.36 -6.75
N ARG A 118 1.30 -21.49 -6.97
CA ARG A 118 1.79 -22.33 -5.85
C ARG A 118 2.85 -21.60 -5.04
N GLU A 119 3.66 -20.77 -5.68
CA GLU A 119 4.67 -19.98 -4.98
C GLU A 119 4.04 -18.87 -4.14
N PHE A 120 3.00 -18.19 -4.66
CA PHE A 120 2.24 -17.21 -3.89
C PHE A 120 1.66 -17.80 -2.59
N GLU A 121 1.09 -19.01 -2.64
CA GLU A 121 0.50 -19.68 -1.49
C GLU A 121 1.52 -20.04 -0.39
N LYS A 122 2.81 -20.14 -0.73
CA LYS A 122 3.90 -20.41 0.22
C LYS A 122 4.45 -19.15 0.89
N VAL A 123 4.17 -17.97 0.36
CA VAL A 123 4.71 -16.72 0.90
C VAL A 123 3.91 -16.29 2.12
N LYS A 124 4.61 -16.04 3.23
CA LYS A 124 4.03 -15.34 4.38
C LYS A 124 3.87 -13.86 4.06
N ILE A 125 2.64 -13.36 4.08
CA ILE A 125 2.32 -11.97 3.76
C ILE A 125 1.88 -11.23 5.03
N THR A 126 2.55 -10.13 5.34
CA THR A 126 2.07 -9.14 6.33
C THR A 126 1.54 -7.93 5.57
N TYR A 127 0.23 -7.72 5.65
CA TYR A 127 -0.49 -6.64 4.97
C TYR A 127 -0.38 -5.31 5.72
N LEU A 128 -0.54 -4.20 5.00
CA LEU A 128 -0.85 -2.91 5.61
C LEU A 128 -2.23 -2.98 6.28
N GLU A 129 -2.32 -2.46 7.51
CA GLU A 129 -3.59 -2.19 8.18
C GLU A 129 -4.39 -1.16 7.36
N GLN A 130 -5.69 -1.41 7.20
CA GLN A 130 -6.63 -0.56 6.46
C GLN A 130 -7.31 0.43 7.39
#